data_AF-A0A1M6Z718-F1
#
_entry.id   AF-A0A1M6Z718-F1
#
_cell.length_a   1.000
_cell.length_b   1.000
_cell.length_c   1.000
_cell.angle_alpha   90.00
_cell.angle_beta   90.00
_cell.angle_gamma   90.00
#
_symmetry.space_group_name_H-M   'P 1'
#
loop_
_entity.id
_entity.type
_entity.pdbx_description
1 polymer ?
#
loop_
_entity_poly.entity_id
_entity_poly.type
_entity_poly.pdbx_seq_one_letter_code
_entity_poly.pdbx_strand_id
1 'polypeptide(L)'
;MSTSKLSLVATLIHILLLVTLLKYDKVLFTHDWENTVIFLIVGVMIIALMLAIASRKTRLGAVLMAANGIYMVICLFMLFFALTYTFKV
;
A
#
# COMPACT_ATOMS: atom_id res chain seq x y z
N MET A 1 -14.75 -16.39 -1.36
CA MET A 1 -13.39 -16.40 -0.77
C MET A 1 -13.44 -15.72 0.60
N SER A 2 -12.77 -16.21 1.65
CA SER A 2 -12.87 -15.56 2.97
C SER A 2 -12.18 -14.19 2.97
N THR A 3 -12.66 -13.24 3.77
CA THR A 3 -12.12 -11.88 3.90
C THR A 3 -10.63 -11.88 4.25
N SER A 4 -10.18 -12.85 5.05
CA SER A 4 -8.76 -13.05 5.37
C SER A 4 -7.92 -13.44 4.16
N LYS A 5 -8.42 -14.31 3.29
CA LYS A 5 -7.74 -14.68 2.04
C LYS A 5 -7.70 -13.51 1.06
N LEU A 6 -8.77 -12.71 1.00
CA LEU A 6 -8.82 -11.51 0.16
C LEU A 6 -7.84 -10.43 0.65
N SER A 7 -7.76 -10.20 1.97
CA SER A 7 -6.79 -9.31 2.60
C SER A 7 -5.36 -9.74 2.28
N LEU A 8 -5.07 -11.04 2.38
CA LEU A 8 -3.75 -11.59 2.08
C LEU A 8 -3.36 -11.42 0.60
N VAL A 9 -4.31 -11.61 -0.32
CA VAL A 9 -4.09 -11.32 -1.75
C VAL A 9 -3.85 -9.82 -1.99
N ALA A 10 -4.61 -8.94 -1.35
CA ALA A 10 -4.39 -7.49 -1.45
C ALA A 10 -3.01 -7.09 -0.91
N THR A 11 -2.56 -7.68 0.19
CA THR A 11 -1.21 -7.48 0.74
C THR A 11 -0.14 -7.99 -0.24
N LEU A 12 -0.32 -9.15 -0.86
CA LEU A 12 0.61 -9.67 -1.88
C LEU A 12 0.69 -8.77 -3.11
N ILE A 13 -0.45 -8.28 -3.60
CA ILE A 13 -0.51 -7.32 -4.72
C ILE A 13 0.22 -6.03 -4.35
N HIS A 14 0.04 -5.53 -3.11
CA HIS A 14 0.73 -4.35 -2.61
C HIS A 14 2.26 -4.55 -2.57
N ILE A 15 2.75 -5.69 -2.10
CA ILE A 15 4.19 -6.02 -2.08
C ILE A 15 4.74 -6.09 -3.51
N LEU A 16 4.03 -6.74 -4.43
CA LEU A 16 4.43 -6.83 -5.85
C LEU A 16 4.51 -5.44 -6.50
N LEU A 17 3.53 -4.57 -6.22
CA LEU A 17 3.54 -3.18 -6.66
C LEU A 17 4.73 -2.41 -6.11
N LEU A 18 5.03 -2.55 -4.82
CA LEU A 18 6.16 -1.89 -4.17
C LEU A 18 7.50 -2.33 -4.77
N VAL A 19 7.69 -3.63 -5.00
CA VAL A 19 8.91 -4.17 -5.64
C VAL A 19 9.05 -3.68 -7.08
N THR A 20 7.94 -3.59 -7.81
CA THR A 20 7.92 -3.05 -9.17
C THR A 20 8.32 -1.57 -9.15
N LEU A 21 7.80 -0.79 -8.19
CA LEU A 21 8.15 0.62 -8.05
C LEU A 21 9.65 0.82 -7.80
N LEU A 22 10.24 0.08 -6.86
CA LEU A 22 11.68 0.13 -6.57
C LEU A 22 12.55 -0.25 -7.78
N LYS A 23 12.07 -1.14 -8.64
CA LYS A 23 12.80 -1.59 -9.83
C LYS A 23 12.68 -0.62 -11.00
N TYR A 24 11.55 0.05 -11.14
CA TYR A 24 11.25 0.95 -12.28
C TYR A 24 11.25 2.43 -11.91
N ASP A 25 11.73 2.78 -10.71
CA ASP A 25 11.83 4.13 -10.16
C ASP A 25 12.27 5.18 -11.19
N LYS A 26 13.40 4.95 -11.87
CA LYS A 26 13.92 5.85 -12.93
C LYS A 26 12.94 6.05 -14.10
N VAL A 27 12.21 5.01 -14.48
CA VAL A 27 11.24 5.06 -15.59
C VAL A 27 9.98 5.80 -15.15
N LEU A 28 9.51 5.58 -13.92
CA LEU A 28 8.40 6.34 -13.35
C LEU A 28 8.73 7.83 -13.25
N PHE A 29 9.96 8.16 -12.83
CA PHE A 29 10.45 9.54 -12.74
C PHE A 29 10.48 10.22 -14.11
N THR A 30 10.96 9.52 -15.16
CA THR A 30 10.99 10.08 -16.52
C THR A 30 9.62 10.37 -17.12
N HIS A 31 8.56 9.72 -16.63
CA HIS A 31 7.20 9.91 -17.15
C HIS A 31 6.31 10.73 -16.22
N ASP A 32 6.79 11.10 -15.02
CA ASP A 32 6.02 11.78 -13.96
C ASP A 32 4.85 10.94 -13.38
N TRP A 33 5.00 9.60 -13.37
CA TRP A 33 3.98 8.66 -12.87
C TRP A 33 4.13 8.35 -11.38
N GLU A 34 5.16 8.86 -10.73
CA GLU A 34 5.54 8.50 -9.37
C GLU A 34 4.39 8.75 -8.37
N ASN A 35 3.78 9.94 -8.44
CA ASN A 35 2.63 10.29 -7.60
C ASN A 35 1.42 9.39 -7.84
N THR A 36 1.12 9.08 -9.10
CA THR A 36 -0.02 8.21 -9.45
C THR A 36 0.16 6.81 -8.89
N VAL A 37 1.39 6.27 -8.93
CA VAL A 37 1.65 4.93 -8.41
C VAL A 37 1.73 4.92 -6.88
N ILE A 38 2.28 5.95 -6.24
CA ILE A 38 2.20 6.12 -4.77
C ILE A 38 0.74 6.16 -4.32
N PHE A 39 -0.13 6.89 -5.03
CA PHE A 39 -1.56 6.95 -4.74
C PHE A 39 -2.24 5.58 -4.90
N LEU A 40 -1.88 4.82 -5.93
CA LEU A 40 -2.39 3.46 -6.17
C LEU A 40 -1.98 2.51 -5.04
N ILE A 41 -0.71 2.57 -4.60
CA ILE A 41 -0.15 1.77 -3.51
C ILE A 41 -0.91 2.05 -2.20
N VAL A 42 -1.11 3.33 -1.87
CA VAL A 42 -1.90 3.75 -0.70
C VAL A 42 -3.35 3.23 -0.81
N GLY A 43 -3.97 3.34 -1.98
CA GLY A 43 -5.33 2.85 -2.21
C GLY A 43 -5.47 1.35 -1.96
N VAL A 44 -4.57 0.53 -2.53
CA VAL A 44 -4.56 -0.92 -2.32
C VAL A 44 -4.35 -1.28 -0.86
N MET A 45 -3.51 -0.53 -0.15
CA MET A 45 -3.28 -0.74 1.28
C MET A 45 -4.52 -0.45 2.14
N ILE A 46 -5.23 0.65 1.87
CA ILE A 46 -6.48 0.98 2.59
C ILE A 46 -7.52 -0.14 2.38
N ILE A 47 -7.62 -0.67 1.17
CA ILE A 47 -8.48 -1.81 0.86
C ILE A 47 -8.04 -3.06 1.64
N ALA A 48 -6.73 -3.36 1.68
CA ALA A 48 -6.19 -4.49 2.44
C ALA A 48 -6.49 -4.37 3.94
N LEU A 49 -6.45 -3.15 4.49
CA LEU A 49 -6.77 -2.86 5.88
C LEU A 49 -8.27 -3.01 6.18
N MET A 50 -9.16 -2.50 5.32
CA MET A 50 -10.61 -2.68 5.45
C MET A 50 -10.98 -4.17 5.45
N LEU A 51 -10.36 -4.97 4.57
CA LEU A 51 -10.56 -6.42 4.51
C LEU A 51 -10.02 -7.13 5.77
N ALA A 52 -8.89 -6.67 6.31
CA ALA A 52 -8.33 -7.20 7.56
C ALA A 52 -9.24 -6.92 8.76
N ILE A 53 -9.78 -5.70 8.87
CA ILE A 53 -10.76 -5.31 9.90
C ILE A 53 -12.03 -6.17 9.79
N ALA A 54 -12.54 -6.39 8.58
CA ALA A 54 -13.67 -7.27 8.33
C ALA A 54 -13.37 -8.74 8.73
N SER A 55 -12.09 -9.13 8.77
CA SER A 55 -11.63 -10.46 9.18
C SER A 55 -11.15 -10.56 10.63
N ARG A 56 -11.34 -9.51 11.46
CA ARG A 56 -10.83 -9.39 12.84
C ARG A 56 -11.16 -10.57 13.77
N LYS A 57 -12.19 -11.37 13.45
CA LYS A 57 -12.59 -12.54 14.25
C LYS A 57 -11.61 -13.72 14.11
N THR A 58 -10.68 -13.68 13.16
CA THR A 58 -9.68 -14.73 12.94
C THR A 58 -8.30 -14.30 13.43
N ARG A 59 -7.50 -15.22 14.00
CA ARG A 59 -6.10 -14.94 14.40
C ARG A 59 -5.29 -14.36 13.23
N LEU A 60 -5.51 -14.88 12.02
CA LEU A 60 -4.87 -14.38 10.80
C LEU A 60 -5.29 -12.94 10.48
N GLY A 61 -6.58 -12.61 10.62
CA GLY A 61 -7.09 -11.25 10.43
C GLY A 61 -6.49 -10.26 11.43
N ALA A 62 -6.31 -10.64 12.69
CA ALA A 62 -5.68 -9.79 13.70
C ALA A 62 -4.20 -9.48 13.37
N VAL A 63 -3.44 -10.49 12.94
CA VAL A 63 -2.04 -10.31 12.49
C VAL A 63 -1.96 -9.42 11.25
N LEU A 64 -2.84 -9.64 10.27
CA LEU A 64 -2.93 -8.80 9.07
C LEU A 64 -3.30 -7.36 9.41
N MET A 65 -4.18 -7.14 10.38
CA MET A 65 -4.57 -5.80 10.81
C MET A 65 -3.41 -5.04 11.47
N ALA A 66 -2.61 -5.72 12.31
CA ALA A 66 -1.41 -5.12 12.90
C ALA A 66 -0.35 -4.80 11.84
N ALA A 67 -0.06 -5.75 10.94
CA ALA A 67 0.90 -5.55 9.87
C ALA A 67 0.49 -4.42 8.92
N ASN A 68 -0.76 -4.45 8.41
CA ASN A 68 -1.28 -3.40 7.53
C ASN A 68 -1.36 -2.04 8.24
N GLY A 69 -1.60 -2.01 9.56
CA GLY A 69 -1.58 -0.78 10.36
C GLY A 69 -0.20 -0.13 10.43
N ILE A 70 0.86 -0.91 10.65
CA ILE A 70 2.25 -0.41 10.63
C ILE A 70 2.60 0.11 9.23
N TYR A 71 2.26 -0.65 8.18
CA TYR A 71 2.47 -0.22 6.79
C TYR A 71 1.68 1.03 6.41
N MET A 72 0.51 1.25 7.01
CA MET A 72 -0.29 2.46 6.80
C MET A 72 0.42 3.73 7.22
N VAL A 73 1.13 3.70 8.34
CA VAL A 73 1.93 4.85 8.79
C VAL A 73 3.03 5.17 7.79
N ILE A 74 3.72 4.15 7.26
CA ILE A 74 4.80 4.31 6.27
C ILE A 74 4.25 4.86 4.94
N CYS A 75 3.14 4.30 4.43
CA CYS A 75 2.54 4.78 3.20
C CYS A 75 1.94 6.19 3.33
N LEU A 76 1.37 6.55 4.48
CA LEU A 76 0.91 7.92 4.75
C LEU A 76 2.08 8.90 4.78
N PHE A 77 3.24 8.50 5.31
CA PHE A 77 4.45 9.31 5.27
C PHE A 77 4.96 9.51 3.84
N MET A 78 4.99 8.45 3.03
CA MET A 78 5.33 8.55 1.60
C MET A 78 4.34 9.41 0.82
N LEU A 79 3.04 9.26 1.08
CA LEU A 79 2.01 10.10 0.46
C LEU A 79 2.15 11.56 0.88
N PHE A 80 2.42 11.82 2.16
CA PHE A 80 2.69 13.17 2.64
C PHE A 80 3.88 13.79 1.90
N PHE A 81 4.96 13.04 1.69
CA PHE A 81 6.08 13.48 0.86
C PHE A 81 5.66 13.74 -0.59
N ALA A 82 4.93 12.81 -1.21
CA ALA A 82 4.43 12.92 -2.59
C ALA A 82 3.35 14.01 -2.80
N LEU A 83 2.76 14.55 -1.74
CA LEU A 83 1.84 15.68 -1.81
C LEU A 83 2.51 17.01 -1.45
N THR A 84 3.55 16.97 -0.61
CA THR A 84 4.17 18.18 -0.04
C THR A 84 5.45 18.60 -0.78
N TYR A 85 6.21 17.64 -1.31
CA TYR A 85 7.55 17.88 -1.86
C TYR A 85 7.66 17.77 -3.38
N THR A 86 6.58 17.46 -4.09
CA THR A 86 6.61 17.14 -5.53
C THR A 86 6.73 18.34 -6.46
N PHE A 87 6.91 19.56 -5.94
CA PHE A 87 7.17 20.77 -6.74
C PHE A 87 8.14 21.76 -6.06
N LYS A 88 9.17 21.28 -5.35
CA LYS A 88 10.23 22.14 -4.81
C LYS A 88 11.64 21.62 -5.04
N VAL A 89 11.97 21.21 -6.28
CA VAL A 89 13.28 21.43 -6.92
C VAL A 89 13.03 21.59 -8.41
#